data_AF-A0A084SV03-F1
#
_entry.id   AF-A0A084SV03-F1
#
_cell.length_a   1.000
_cell.length_b   1.000
_cell.length_c   1.000
_cell.angle_alpha   90.00
_cell.angle_beta   90.00
_cell.angle_gamma   90.00
#
_symmetry.space_group_name_H-M   'P 1'
#
loop_
_entity.id
_entity.type
_entity.pdbx_description
1 polymer ?
#
loop_
_entity_poly.entity_id
_entity_poly.type
_entity_poly.pdbx_seq_one_letter_code
_entity_poly.pdbx_strand_id
1 'polypeptide(L)'
;MSAAQDLHDPEREQLDTQWLYRQGDLVLGPLTGHQLVEKLYAGQVTGKTEVSATGPSGFRKLEELDAFKLHVSKAAAKQRVEAEARALRARRLRQKLFAAAMAAVVLGGLGAGAWQIARYSSVYLPGVKRDELSIEVSTPVITVAKHSRPEELFEYPGEPKQQTAERPSTKPPETTPDKPEARPDSKPEKVASAAGSKPDRRPTGSRPSGKVITDSDGLATEVNYDQAAINRVVKQSQSTLYRCFKEEAERRPGFAAKVPLEFTIGNDGRVAQLWVDHPQLKKGPLFDCLLGEMKKWPFKPYKGERATVNLAFTIGKK
;
A
#
# COMPACT_ATOMS: atom_id res chain seq x y z
N MET A 1 22.62 -76.23 36.91
CA MET A 1 24.06 -76.05 36.60
C MET A 1 24.18 -75.95 35.10
N SER A 2 24.03 -74.75 34.54
CA SER A 2 24.20 -74.48 33.11
C SER A 2 25.61 -73.96 32.88
N ALA A 3 26.52 -74.87 32.53
CA ALA A 3 27.77 -74.52 31.87
C ALA A 3 27.43 -74.22 30.40
N ALA A 4 26.88 -73.02 30.14
CA ALA A 4 26.86 -72.49 28.79
C ALA A 4 28.31 -72.22 28.41
N GLN A 5 28.81 -72.97 27.43
CA GLN A 5 30.11 -72.77 26.84
C GLN A 5 30.24 -71.32 26.39
N ASP A 6 31.11 -70.56 27.06
CA ASP A 6 31.73 -69.36 26.52
C ASP A 6 32.51 -69.78 25.26
N LEU A 7 31.80 -69.89 24.13
CA LEU A 7 32.39 -69.81 22.82
C LEU A 7 32.99 -68.41 22.72
N HIS A 8 34.28 -68.31 23.04
CA HIS A 8 35.10 -67.16 22.68
C HIS A 8 34.94 -66.98 21.18
N ASP A 9 34.15 -65.98 20.78
CA ASP A 9 34.07 -65.53 19.40
C ASP A 9 35.36 -64.77 19.12
N PRO A 10 36.35 -65.34 18.41
CA PRO A 10 37.59 -64.63 18.08
C PRO A 10 37.32 -63.35 17.26
N GLU A 11 36.13 -63.26 16.67
CA GLU A 11 35.63 -62.09 15.95
C GLU A 11 35.42 -60.87 16.86
N ARG A 12 35.03 -61.08 18.13
CA ARG A 12 34.83 -59.96 19.09
C ARG A 12 36.15 -59.36 19.56
N GLU A 13 37.15 -60.18 19.85
CA GLU A 13 38.47 -59.68 20.25
C GLU A 13 39.14 -58.84 19.16
N GLN A 14 38.91 -59.20 17.89
CA GLN A 14 39.41 -58.44 16.75
C GLN A 14 38.70 -57.08 16.58
N LEU A 15 37.44 -56.95 17.04
CA LEU A 15 36.71 -55.68 17.04
C LEU A 15 37.16 -54.74 18.16
N ASP A 16 37.66 -55.27 19.28
CA ASP A 16 38.18 -54.47 20.40
C ASP A 16 39.62 -54.00 20.18
N THR A 17 40.32 -54.60 19.20
CA THR A 17 41.67 -54.17 18.80
C THR A 17 41.62 -52.75 18.21
N GLN A 18 42.65 -51.95 18.50
CA GLN A 18 42.81 -50.63 17.90
C GLN A 18 43.33 -50.74 16.47
N TRP A 19 42.64 -50.10 15.53
CA TRP A 19 42.93 -50.09 14.10
C TRP A 19 43.36 -48.70 13.63
N LEU A 20 44.36 -48.66 12.78
CA LEU A 20 44.76 -47.51 11.98
C LEU A 20 44.24 -47.71 10.56
N TYR A 21 43.78 -46.66 9.89
CA TYR A 21 43.42 -46.73 8.47
C TYR A 21 44.06 -45.61 7.67
N ARG A 22 44.33 -45.90 6.40
CA ARG A 22 44.99 -44.97 5.49
C ARG A 22 44.00 -44.40 4.47
N GLN A 23 44.00 -43.09 4.32
CA GLN A 23 43.22 -42.38 3.31
C GLN A 23 44.15 -41.48 2.49
N GLY A 24 44.55 -41.96 1.31
CA GLY A 24 45.63 -41.34 0.55
C GLY A 24 46.97 -41.54 1.26
N ASP A 25 47.68 -40.46 1.59
CA ASP A 25 48.94 -40.50 2.34
C ASP A 25 48.78 -40.25 3.84
N LEU A 26 47.55 -39.97 4.29
CA LEU A 26 47.26 -39.71 5.69
C LEU A 26 46.87 -41.00 6.41
N VAL A 27 47.61 -41.32 7.47
CA VAL A 27 47.27 -42.39 8.41
C VAL A 27 46.45 -41.79 9.55
N LEU A 28 45.26 -42.32 9.77
CA LEU A 28 44.31 -41.87 10.79
C LEU A 28 44.11 -43.00 11.82
N GLY A 29 44.04 -42.65 13.10
CA GLY A 29 43.71 -43.63 14.15
C GLY A 29 43.89 -43.09 15.56
N PRO A 30 44.00 -43.97 16.58
CA PRO A 30 43.49 -45.34 16.62
C PRO A 30 41.95 -45.34 16.71
N LEU A 31 41.30 -46.22 15.95
CA LEU A 31 39.86 -46.46 15.99
C LEU A 31 39.58 -47.86 16.51
N THR A 32 38.47 -48.07 17.22
CA THR A 32 38.00 -49.42 17.52
C THR A 32 37.44 -50.08 16.26
N GLY A 33 37.41 -51.42 16.20
CA GLY A 33 36.80 -52.14 15.07
C GLY A 33 35.34 -51.75 14.86
N HIS A 34 34.59 -51.49 15.94
CA HIS A 34 33.24 -50.93 15.86
C HIS A 34 33.18 -49.57 15.16
N GLN A 35 34.06 -48.64 15.52
CA GLN A 35 34.14 -47.34 14.86
C GLN A 35 34.50 -47.49 13.37
N LEU A 36 35.37 -48.43 13.04
CA LEU A 36 35.72 -48.72 11.65
C LEU A 36 34.53 -49.25 10.85
N VAL A 37 33.71 -50.13 11.45
CA VAL A 37 32.46 -50.62 10.87
C VAL A 37 31.44 -49.48 10.68
N GLU A 38 31.30 -48.58 11.65
CA GLU A 38 30.44 -47.41 11.52
C GLU A 38 30.89 -46.51 10.35
N LYS A 39 32.19 -46.26 10.23
CA LYS A 39 32.80 -45.49 9.15
C LYS A 39 32.60 -46.14 7.77
N LEU A 40 32.63 -47.48 7.72
CA LEU A 40 32.35 -48.28 6.54
C LEU A 40 30.87 -48.15 6.11
N TYR A 41 29.93 -48.25 7.05
CA TYR A 41 28.49 -48.05 6.77
C TYR A 41 28.14 -46.60 6.43
N ALA A 42 28.88 -45.62 6.96
CA ALA A 42 28.77 -44.23 6.58
C ALA A 42 29.36 -43.94 5.18
N GLY A 43 30.10 -44.90 4.59
CA GLY A 43 30.77 -44.74 3.29
C GLY A 43 32.00 -43.84 3.32
N GLN A 44 32.57 -43.57 4.50
CA GLN A 44 33.84 -42.85 4.63
C GLN A 44 35.03 -43.77 4.36
N VAL A 45 34.86 -45.05 4.65
CA VAL A 45 35.83 -46.13 4.42
C VAL A 45 35.20 -47.13 3.45
N THR A 46 36.01 -47.76 2.60
CA THR A 46 35.57 -48.76 1.62
C THR A 46 36.30 -50.09 1.86
N GLY A 47 35.84 -51.19 1.26
CA GLY A 47 36.53 -52.48 1.35
C GLY A 47 37.99 -52.43 0.83
N LYS A 48 38.30 -51.48 -0.06
CA LYS A 48 39.65 -51.27 -0.61
C LYS A 48 40.55 -50.44 0.30
N THR A 49 39.99 -49.85 1.36
CA THR A 49 40.76 -49.02 2.27
C THR A 49 41.75 -49.88 3.03
N GLU A 50 42.99 -49.41 3.07
CA GLU A 50 44.08 -50.06 3.77
C GLU A 50 43.97 -49.79 5.28
N VAL A 51 43.97 -50.85 6.07
CA VAL A 51 43.87 -50.83 7.52
C VAL A 51 44.97 -51.69 8.15
N SER A 52 45.42 -51.29 9.32
CA SER A 52 46.45 -51.97 10.09
C SER A 52 46.01 -52.09 11.54
N ALA A 53 46.15 -53.27 12.12
CA ALA A 53 46.02 -53.40 13.57
C ALA A 53 47.19 -52.66 14.23
N THR A 54 46.99 -52.17 15.46
CA THR A 54 48.04 -51.51 16.24
C THR A 54 49.10 -52.55 16.61
N GLY A 55 50.17 -52.62 15.82
CA GLY A 55 51.22 -53.63 15.91
C GLY A 55 52.12 -53.65 14.67
N PRO A 56 53.06 -54.62 14.57
CA PRO A 56 53.99 -54.75 13.44
C PRO A 56 53.33 -55.32 12.17
N SER A 57 52.01 -55.50 12.15
CA SER A 57 51.29 -55.90 10.94
C SER A 57 51.31 -54.75 9.94
N GLY A 58 51.68 -55.03 8.69
CA GLY A 58 51.56 -54.04 7.62
C GLY A 58 50.09 -53.73 7.30
N PHE A 59 49.87 -52.64 6.57
CA PHE A 59 48.55 -52.27 6.05
C PHE A 59 48.02 -53.34 5.08
N ARG A 60 46.78 -53.78 5.29
CA ARG A 60 46.05 -54.72 4.43
C ARG A 60 44.71 -54.14 4.04
N LYS A 61 44.12 -54.59 2.94
CA LYS A 61 42.79 -54.10 2.56
C LYS A 61 41.74 -54.63 3.52
N LEU A 62 40.76 -53.79 3.85
CA LEU A 62 39.67 -54.15 4.75
C LEU A 62 38.86 -55.37 4.26
N GLU A 63 38.77 -55.59 2.95
CA GLU A 63 38.08 -56.75 2.35
C GLU A 63 38.82 -58.08 2.49
N GLU A 64 40.12 -58.06 2.77
CA GLU A 64 40.97 -59.25 2.97
C GLU A 64 40.93 -59.75 4.42
N LEU A 65 40.39 -58.94 5.34
CA LEU A 65 40.27 -59.29 6.75
C LEU A 65 38.94 -60.01 7.01
N ASP A 66 39.01 -61.24 7.51
CA ASP A 66 37.84 -62.09 7.72
C ASP A 66 36.79 -61.43 8.65
N ALA A 67 37.23 -60.75 9.72
CA ALA A 67 36.35 -60.02 10.65
C ALA A 67 35.48 -58.94 9.99
N PHE A 68 35.96 -58.35 8.89
CA PHE A 68 35.28 -57.24 8.23
C PHE A 68 34.60 -57.65 6.92
N LYS A 69 34.89 -58.84 6.39
CA LYS A 69 34.36 -59.32 5.10
C LYS A 69 32.84 -59.29 5.02
N LEU A 70 32.16 -59.74 6.08
CA LEU A 70 30.70 -59.69 6.18
C LEU A 70 30.20 -58.24 6.20
N HIS A 71 30.85 -57.37 6.98
CA HIS A 71 30.49 -55.96 7.09
C HIS A 71 30.72 -55.19 5.78
N VAL A 72 31.79 -55.51 5.04
CA VAL A 72 32.11 -54.94 3.73
C VAL A 72 31.05 -55.32 2.70
N SER A 73 30.68 -56.60 2.62
CA SER A 73 29.63 -57.05 1.69
C SER A 73 28.27 -56.41 2.00
N LYS A 74 27.90 -56.32 3.29
CA LYS A 74 26.66 -55.70 3.75
C LYS A 74 26.65 -54.18 3.53
N ALA A 75 27.76 -53.49 3.79
CA ALA A 75 27.89 -52.06 3.52
C ALA A 75 27.82 -51.77 2.01
N ALA A 76 28.47 -52.58 1.17
CA ALA A 76 28.39 -52.45 -0.29
C ALA A 76 26.96 -52.64 -0.81
N ALA A 77 26.23 -53.65 -0.29
CA ALA A 77 24.83 -53.86 -0.61
C ALA A 77 23.95 -52.68 -0.19
N LYS A 78 24.13 -52.18 1.05
CA LYS A 78 23.41 -51.00 1.56
C LYS A 78 23.66 -49.76 0.70
N GLN A 79 24.92 -49.50 0.30
CA GLN A 79 25.26 -48.37 -0.55
C GLN A 79 24.60 -48.46 -1.93
N ARG A 80 24.48 -49.66 -2.53
CA ARG A 80 23.75 -49.87 -3.79
C ARG A 80 22.26 -49.55 -3.63
N VAL A 81 21.63 -50.08 -2.59
CA VAL A 81 20.20 -49.83 -2.29
C VAL A 81 19.95 -48.35 -2.03
N GLU A 82 20.81 -47.67 -1.26
CA GLU A 82 20.68 -46.24 -1.01
C GLU A 82 20.91 -45.39 -2.26
N ALA A 83 21.82 -45.78 -3.15
CA ALA A 83 22.03 -45.10 -4.42
C ALA A 83 20.79 -45.20 -5.31
N GLU A 84 20.17 -46.38 -5.40
CA GLU A 84 18.91 -46.57 -6.12
C GLU A 84 17.76 -45.79 -5.48
N ALA A 85 17.64 -45.82 -4.15
CA ALA A 85 16.63 -45.06 -3.43
C ALA A 85 16.80 -43.55 -3.63
N ARG A 86 18.05 -43.05 -3.63
CA ARG A 86 18.36 -41.65 -3.94
C ARG A 86 18.01 -41.31 -5.38
N ALA A 87 18.30 -42.17 -6.34
CA ALA A 87 17.92 -41.97 -7.75
C ALA A 87 16.40 -41.89 -7.92
N LEU A 88 15.63 -42.75 -7.26
CA LEU A 88 14.16 -42.72 -7.29
C LEU A 88 13.59 -41.47 -6.61
N ARG A 89 14.14 -41.07 -5.46
CA ARG A 89 13.75 -39.82 -4.78
C ARG A 89 14.03 -38.60 -5.66
N ALA A 90 15.19 -38.55 -6.31
CA ALA A 90 15.56 -37.48 -7.23
C ALA A 90 14.60 -37.43 -8.44
N ARG A 91 14.23 -38.57 -9.02
CA ARG A 91 13.23 -38.64 -10.11
C ARG A 91 11.87 -38.13 -9.67
N ARG A 92 11.37 -38.55 -8.49
CA ARG A 92 10.09 -38.07 -7.95
C ARG A 92 10.13 -36.57 -7.66
N LEU A 93 11.23 -36.04 -7.12
CA LEU A 93 11.38 -34.61 -6.89
C LEU A 93 11.39 -33.82 -8.20
N ARG A 94 12.11 -34.30 -9.24
CA ARG A 94 12.08 -33.69 -10.57
C ARG A 94 10.67 -33.69 -11.18
N GLN A 95 9.93 -34.79 -11.06
CA GLN A 95 8.54 -34.87 -11.51
C GLN A 95 7.63 -33.89 -10.75
N LYS A 96 7.76 -33.78 -9.42
CA LYS A 96 7.00 -32.82 -8.61
C LYS A 96 7.34 -31.37 -8.97
N LEU A 97 8.62 -31.06 -9.14
CA LEU A 97 9.07 -29.72 -9.53
C LEU A 97 8.57 -29.35 -10.94
N PHE A 98 8.63 -30.28 -11.89
CA PHE A 98 8.09 -30.08 -13.23
C PHE A 98 6.56 -29.87 -13.22
N ALA A 99 5.84 -30.70 -12.47
CA ALA A 99 4.39 -30.54 -12.31
C ALA A 99 4.03 -29.19 -11.65
N ALA A 100 4.77 -28.78 -10.61
CA ALA A 100 4.58 -27.48 -9.97
C ALA A 100 4.88 -26.31 -10.92
N ALA A 101 5.94 -26.41 -11.74
CA ALA A 101 6.28 -25.41 -12.74
C ALA A 101 5.16 -25.28 -13.80
N MET A 102 4.65 -26.40 -14.32
CA MET A 102 3.52 -26.41 -15.25
C MET A 102 2.26 -25.78 -14.63
N ALA A 103 1.94 -26.11 -13.37
CA ALA A 103 0.82 -25.50 -12.65
C ALA A 103 1.00 -23.98 -12.49
N ALA A 104 2.22 -23.51 -12.18
CA ALA A 104 2.53 -22.09 -12.09
C ALA A 104 2.37 -21.37 -13.43
N VAL A 105 2.78 -21.99 -14.55
CA VAL A 105 2.57 -21.42 -15.89
C VAL A 105 1.08 -21.31 -16.23
N VAL A 106 0.28 -22.34 -15.93
CA VAL A 106 -1.17 -22.32 -16.16
C VAL A 106 -1.84 -21.24 -15.31
N LEU A 107 -1.52 -21.17 -14.01
CA LEU A 107 -2.04 -20.13 -13.12
C LEU A 107 -1.60 -18.72 -13.55
N GLY A 108 -0.35 -18.56 -13.97
CA GLY A 108 0.17 -17.30 -14.50
C GLY A 108 -0.53 -16.87 -15.78
N GLY A 109 -0.78 -17.81 -16.70
CA GLY A 109 -1.54 -17.55 -17.94
C GLY A 109 -2.99 -17.14 -17.66
N LEU A 110 -3.68 -17.84 -16.77
CA LEU A 110 -5.04 -17.47 -16.34
C LEU A 110 -5.07 -16.10 -15.64
N GLY A 111 -4.08 -15.81 -14.78
CA GLY A 111 -3.96 -14.52 -14.12
C GLY A 111 -3.71 -13.36 -15.10
N ALA A 112 -2.81 -13.55 -16.07
CA ALA A 112 -2.56 -12.57 -17.12
C ALA A 112 -3.81 -12.35 -18.00
N GLY A 113 -4.50 -13.43 -18.36
CA GLY A 113 -5.78 -13.35 -19.09
C GLY A 113 -6.85 -12.56 -18.31
N ALA A 114 -7.02 -12.86 -17.02
CA ALA A 114 -7.96 -12.13 -16.16
C ALA A 114 -7.58 -10.65 -16.02
N TRP A 115 -6.29 -10.33 -15.87
CA TRP A 115 -5.82 -8.94 -15.82
C TRP A 115 -6.09 -8.19 -17.12
N GLN A 116 -5.87 -8.83 -18.27
CA GLN A 116 -6.11 -8.23 -19.58
C GLN A 116 -7.61 -8.02 -19.83
N ILE A 117 -8.46 -8.98 -19.42
CA ILE A 117 -9.93 -8.84 -19.45
C ILE A 117 -10.38 -7.71 -18.52
N ALA A 118 -9.84 -7.60 -17.31
CA ALA A 118 -10.18 -6.51 -16.37
C ALA A 118 -9.78 -5.13 -16.91
N ARG A 119 -8.62 -5.03 -17.55
CA ARG A 119 -8.17 -3.78 -18.20
C ARG A 119 -9.08 -3.43 -19.37
N TYR A 120 -9.43 -4.41 -20.20
CA TYR A 120 -10.35 -4.20 -21.33
C TYR A 120 -11.75 -3.83 -20.85
N SER A 121 -12.30 -4.53 -19.85
CA SER A 121 -13.62 -4.24 -19.30
C SER A 121 -13.70 -2.86 -18.63
N SER A 122 -12.60 -2.36 -18.04
CA SER A 122 -12.59 -0.99 -17.49
C SER A 122 -12.78 0.11 -18.55
N VAL A 123 -12.47 -0.18 -19.82
CA VAL A 123 -12.63 0.76 -20.94
C VAL A 123 -13.99 0.58 -21.62
N TYR A 124 -14.54 -0.64 -21.64
CA TYR A 124 -15.73 -0.98 -22.45
C TYR A 124 -16.99 -1.37 -21.65
N LEU A 125 -16.92 -1.59 -20.34
CA LEU A 125 -18.11 -1.83 -19.49
C LEU A 125 -18.46 -0.62 -18.62
N PRO A 126 -19.36 0.27 -19.09
CA PRO A 126 -19.94 1.31 -18.25
C PRO A 126 -20.94 0.68 -17.29
N GLY A 127 -20.55 0.39 -16.04
CA GLY A 127 -21.55 -0.04 -15.04
C GLY A 127 -21.08 -0.70 -13.75
N VAL A 128 -19.79 -1.04 -13.59
CA VAL A 128 -19.33 -1.66 -12.33
C VAL A 128 -19.19 -0.59 -11.26
N LYS A 129 -20.15 -0.58 -10.33
CA LYS A 129 -20.21 0.29 -9.14
C LYS A 129 -18.91 0.17 -8.34
N ARG A 130 -18.14 1.25 -8.28
CA ARG A 130 -16.99 1.39 -7.38
C ARG A 130 -17.53 1.66 -5.99
N ASP A 131 -17.07 0.89 -5.00
CA ASP A 131 -17.41 1.10 -3.60
C ASP A 131 -17.19 2.55 -3.19
N GLU A 132 -18.27 3.09 -2.62
CA GLU A 132 -18.55 4.49 -2.32
C GLU A 132 -17.57 5.08 -1.31
N LEU A 133 -16.62 5.90 -1.78
CA LEU A 133 -16.37 7.17 -1.10
C LEU A 133 -17.51 8.08 -1.51
N SER A 134 -18.47 8.30 -0.61
CA SER A 134 -19.64 9.15 -0.82
C SER A 134 -19.23 10.62 -0.82
N ILE A 135 -18.57 11.05 -1.90
CA ILE A 135 -18.23 12.46 -2.11
C ILE A 135 -19.51 13.18 -2.53
N GLU A 136 -20.23 13.69 -1.53
CA GLU A 136 -21.41 14.50 -1.73
C GLU A 136 -20.96 15.92 -2.13
N VAL A 137 -21.39 16.34 -3.32
CA VAL A 137 -21.10 17.68 -3.84
C VAL A 137 -22.30 18.57 -3.54
N SER A 138 -22.09 19.62 -2.75
CA SER A 138 -23.12 20.61 -2.51
C SER A 138 -23.33 21.43 -3.79
N THR A 139 -24.58 21.79 -4.09
CA THR A 139 -24.88 22.58 -5.28
C THR A 139 -24.18 23.94 -5.23
N PRO A 140 -23.49 24.37 -6.31
CA PRO A 140 -22.81 25.65 -6.33
C PRO A 140 -23.79 26.81 -6.11
N VAL A 141 -23.37 27.77 -5.29
CA VAL A 141 -24.04 29.08 -5.19
C VAL A 141 -23.18 30.05 -5.99
N ILE A 142 -23.69 30.50 -7.14
CA ILE A 142 -23.03 31.55 -7.92
C ILE A 142 -23.35 32.88 -7.25
N THR A 143 -22.37 33.45 -6.58
CA THR A 143 -22.43 34.83 -6.10
C THR A 143 -21.68 35.71 -7.09
N VAL A 144 -22.31 36.81 -7.54
CA VAL A 144 -21.58 37.85 -8.26
C VAL A 144 -20.43 38.30 -7.36
N ALA A 145 -19.23 38.41 -7.91
CA ALA A 145 -18.08 38.92 -7.17
C ALA A 145 -18.46 40.33 -6.69
N LYS A 146 -18.81 40.47 -5.41
CA LYS A 146 -18.75 41.80 -4.80
C LYS A 146 -17.29 42.15 -4.85
N HIS A 147 -16.96 43.18 -5.62
CA HIS A 147 -15.63 43.78 -5.62
C HIS A 147 -15.20 43.86 -4.16
N SER A 148 -14.23 43.05 -3.76
CA SER A 148 -13.61 43.17 -2.46
C SER A 148 -12.93 44.52 -2.51
N ARG A 149 -13.67 45.58 -2.13
CA ARG A 149 -13.10 46.89 -1.92
C ARG A 149 -11.92 46.61 -1.00
N PRO A 150 -10.67 46.94 -1.40
CA PRO A 150 -9.56 46.87 -0.47
C PRO A 150 -10.05 47.63 0.75
N GLU A 151 -10.06 46.96 1.91
CA GLU A 151 -10.57 47.52 3.15
C GLU A 151 -10.24 49.00 3.16
N GLU A 152 -11.28 49.83 3.22
CA GLU A 152 -11.11 51.23 3.56
C GLU A 152 -10.14 51.21 4.73
N LEU A 153 -8.96 51.75 4.46
CA LEU A 153 -7.96 52.10 5.43
C LEU A 153 -8.75 52.93 6.45
N PHE A 154 -9.25 52.29 7.52
CA PHE A 154 -9.95 52.97 8.59
C PHE A 154 -8.92 53.95 9.15
N GLU A 155 -9.02 55.19 8.69
CA GLU A 155 -8.20 56.30 9.12
C GLU A 155 -8.63 56.55 10.56
N TYR A 156 -7.92 55.89 11.49
CA TYR A 156 -8.17 55.96 12.92
C TYR A 156 -8.06 57.42 13.33
N PRO A 157 -9.16 58.10 13.73
CA PRO A 157 -9.08 59.48 14.14
C PRO A 157 -8.56 59.51 15.57
N GLY A 158 -7.26 59.73 15.69
CA GLY A 158 -6.65 60.24 16.91
C GLY A 158 -5.60 59.33 17.52
N GLU A 159 -4.34 59.57 17.17
CA GLU A 159 -3.28 59.58 18.17
C GLU A 159 -2.31 60.75 17.92
N PRO A 160 -2.14 61.67 18.89
CA PRO A 160 -1.11 62.69 18.85
C PRO A 160 0.26 62.10 19.22
N LYS A 161 1.29 62.58 18.52
CA LYS A 161 2.72 62.31 18.76
C LYS A 161 3.11 62.54 20.23
N GLN A 162 3.82 61.59 20.84
CA GLN A 162 4.77 61.82 21.94
C GLN A 162 5.83 60.70 21.93
N GLN A 163 7.03 61.00 21.46
CA GLN A 163 8.23 61.30 22.25
C GLN A 163 8.93 60.07 22.85
N THR A 164 10.07 59.78 22.21
CA THR A 164 11.31 59.19 22.70
C THR A 164 11.56 59.29 24.21
N ALA A 165 11.90 58.17 24.86
CA ALA A 165 12.82 58.10 26.00
C ALA A 165 13.30 56.65 26.28
N GLU A 166 14.40 56.55 27.00
CA GLU A 166 15.36 55.47 27.15
C GLU A 166 15.00 54.26 28.06
N ARG A 167 15.35 53.05 27.58
CA ARG A 167 16.25 52.03 28.19
C ARG A 167 15.83 51.37 29.57
N PRO A 168 16.56 50.34 30.09
CA PRO A 168 16.11 48.94 30.12
C PRO A 168 16.02 48.27 31.52
N SER A 169 15.27 47.16 31.69
CA SER A 169 15.62 46.09 32.65
C SER A 169 14.69 44.85 32.66
N THR A 170 15.32 43.68 32.54
CA THR A 170 15.32 42.54 33.51
C THR A 170 14.00 41.84 33.92
N LYS A 171 13.72 40.68 33.28
CA LYS A 171 13.47 39.29 33.77
C LYS A 171 12.49 38.97 34.96
N PRO A 172 12.07 37.68 35.20
CA PRO A 172 10.69 37.16 35.39
C PRO A 172 10.44 36.77 36.90
N PRO A 173 9.43 35.98 37.41
CA PRO A 173 8.73 34.79 36.84
C PRO A 173 7.26 34.50 37.31
N GLU A 174 6.79 33.29 36.95
CA GLU A 174 5.90 32.37 37.72
C GLU A 174 4.34 32.43 37.64
N THR A 175 3.78 31.26 37.24
CA THR A 175 2.66 30.45 37.80
C THR A 175 1.29 31.11 37.99
N THR A 176 0.12 30.52 37.70
CA THR A 176 -0.51 29.30 38.27
C THR A 176 -1.85 28.95 37.52
N PRO A 177 -2.69 27.96 37.93
CA PRO A 177 -3.36 27.03 36.99
C PRO A 177 -4.91 27.03 37.08
N ASP A 178 -5.50 26.05 36.37
CA ASP A 178 -6.81 25.40 36.57
C ASP A 178 -8.12 26.18 36.38
N LYS A 179 -8.93 25.72 35.42
CA LYS A 179 -10.39 25.62 35.58
C LYS A 179 -11.00 24.56 34.66
N PRO A 180 -11.62 23.48 35.20
CA PRO A 180 -12.49 22.59 34.45
C PRO A 180 -13.96 22.98 34.67
N GLU A 181 -14.76 23.02 33.61
CA GLU A 181 -16.21 23.12 33.75
C GLU A 181 -16.94 22.22 32.74
N ALA A 182 -17.94 21.54 33.26
CA ALA A 182 -18.63 20.39 32.72
C ALA A 182 -19.91 20.77 31.94
N ARG A 183 -20.21 19.97 30.88
CA ARG A 183 -21.54 19.47 30.42
C ARG A 183 -22.67 20.51 30.13
N PRO A 184 -23.79 20.21 29.42
CA PRO A 184 -24.39 18.88 29.19
C PRO A 184 -25.04 18.61 27.82
N ASP A 185 -25.51 17.36 27.75
CA ASP A 185 -26.41 16.68 26.83
C ASP A 185 -27.46 17.52 26.07
N SER A 186 -27.66 17.18 24.79
CA SER A 186 -28.90 17.49 24.07
C SER A 186 -29.37 16.30 23.22
N LYS A 187 -30.60 15.91 23.52
CA LYS A 187 -31.41 14.80 23.02
C LYS A 187 -32.07 15.20 21.67
N PRO A 188 -32.18 14.33 20.65
CA PRO A 188 -32.97 14.68 19.47
C PRO A 188 -34.43 14.24 19.61
N GLU A 189 -35.30 15.21 19.34
CA GLU A 189 -36.75 15.13 19.30
C GLU A 189 -37.23 14.51 17.97
N LYS A 190 -38.17 13.56 18.07
CA LYS A 190 -38.91 13.00 16.94
C LYS A 190 -40.02 13.98 16.55
N VAL A 191 -40.16 14.26 15.26
CA VAL A 191 -41.45 14.70 14.70
C VAL A 191 -41.74 13.95 13.42
N ALA A 192 -42.93 13.35 13.38
CA ALA A 192 -43.50 12.62 12.27
C ALA A 192 -44.45 13.53 11.45
N SER A 193 -44.97 12.98 10.35
CA SER A 193 -46.08 13.44 9.49
C SER A 193 -45.60 14.11 8.18
N ALA A 194 -46.19 13.91 7.00
CA ALA A 194 -47.42 13.24 6.59
C ALA A 194 -47.34 12.87 5.09
N ALA A 195 -48.28 12.01 4.69
CA ALA A 195 -48.54 11.52 3.35
C ALA A 195 -49.06 12.57 2.36
N GLY A 196 -48.92 12.27 1.06
CA GLY A 196 -49.95 12.60 0.05
C GLY A 196 -49.50 13.20 -1.28
N SER A 197 -49.79 12.45 -2.36
CA SER A 197 -50.24 12.94 -3.68
C SER A 197 -49.21 13.21 -4.81
N LYS A 198 -49.03 12.18 -5.65
CA LYS A 198 -49.22 12.05 -7.13
C LYS A 198 -48.65 13.08 -8.16
N PRO A 199 -48.46 12.65 -9.43
CA PRO A 199 -47.46 13.19 -10.36
C PRO A 199 -48.03 14.10 -11.47
N ASP A 200 -47.11 14.55 -12.34
CA ASP A 200 -47.27 15.21 -13.63
C ASP A 200 -47.57 16.72 -13.67
N ARG A 201 -46.53 17.51 -14.02
CA ARG A 201 -46.63 18.55 -15.07
C ARG A 201 -45.26 19.03 -15.53
N ARG A 202 -45.01 18.78 -16.81
CA ARG A 202 -43.93 19.34 -17.64
C ARG A 202 -44.21 20.83 -17.92
N PRO A 203 -43.23 21.74 -17.77
CA PRO A 203 -43.26 23.01 -18.48
C PRO A 203 -42.15 23.06 -19.53
N THR A 204 -42.60 23.17 -20.77
CA THR A 204 -41.85 23.64 -21.94
C THR A 204 -41.32 25.06 -21.72
N GLY A 205 -40.02 25.22 -21.97
CA GLY A 205 -39.44 26.38 -22.67
C GLY A 205 -39.73 27.78 -22.15
N SER A 206 -39.10 28.17 -21.04
CA SER A 206 -38.81 29.58 -20.74
C SER A 206 -37.35 29.71 -20.35
N ARG A 207 -36.58 30.38 -21.21
CA ARG A 207 -35.15 30.67 -21.06
C ARG A 207 -35.01 31.81 -20.05
N PRO A 208 -34.37 31.63 -18.88
CA PRO A 208 -34.18 32.74 -17.95
C PRO A 208 -33.03 33.63 -18.48
N SER A 209 -33.41 34.74 -19.12
CA SER A 209 -32.52 35.89 -19.28
C SER A 209 -32.18 36.47 -17.91
N GLY A 210 -30.92 36.88 -17.75
CA GLY A 210 -30.29 37.21 -16.46
C GLY A 210 -31.05 38.22 -15.61
N LYS A 211 -31.11 37.97 -14.30
CA LYS A 211 -31.43 39.00 -13.32
C LYS A 211 -30.27 39.98 -13.27
N VAL A 212 -30.53 41.21 -13.72
CA VAL A 212 -29.69 42.38 -13.41
C VAL A 212 -29.78 42.58 -11.90
N ILE A 213 -28.67 42.40 -11.19
CA ILE A 213 -28.53 42.82 -9.79
C ILE A 213 -28.00 44.25 -9.89
N THR A 214 -28.87 45.22 -9.62
CA THR A 214 -28.49 46.62 -9.48
C THR A 214 -27.87 46.81 -8.10
N ASP A 215 -26.57 47.11 -8.05
CA ASP A 215 -25.92 47.56 -6.82
C ASP A 215 -26.43 48.95 -6.40
N SER A 216 -26.29 49.25 -5.10
CA SER A 216 -26.83 50.45 -4.42
C SER A 216 -26.32 51.80 -4.96
N ASP A 217 -25.28 51.79 -5.82
CA ASP A 217 -24.62 53.00 -6.34
C ASP A 217 -25.19 53.46 -7.70
N GLY A 218 -26.24 52.82 -8.22
CA GLY A 218 -26.97 53.28 -9.42
C GLY A 218 -26.24 53.13 -10.77
N LEU A 219 -24.95 52.74 -10.76
CA LEU A 219 -24.26 52.27 -11.96
C LEU A 219 -24.56 50.78 -12.18
N ALA A 220 -25.49 50.48 -13.08
CA ALA A 220 -25.73 49.13 -13.54
C ALA A 220 -24.60 48.70 -14.49
N THR A 221 -23.56 48.06 -13.97
CA THR A 221 -22.66 47.26 -14.80
C THR A 221 -23.44 46.05 -15.29
N GLU A 222 -23.70 45.98 -16.59
CA GLU A 222 -24.38 44.84 -17.21
C GLU A 222 -23.48 43.59 -17.13
N VAL A 223 -23.68 42.80 -16.07
CA VAL A 223 -23.06 41.50 -15.90
C VAL A 223 -23.76 40.50 -16.82
N ASN A 224 -23.29 40.38 -18.06
CA ASN A 224 -23.88 39.52 -19.08
C ASN A 224 -23.17 38.15 -19.14
N TYR A 225 -23.41 37.29 -18.14
CA TYR A 225 -23.06 35.87 -18.21
C TYR A 225 -24.26 34.97 -17.94
N ASP A 226 -24.31 33.84 -18.65
CA ASP A 226 -25.37 32.83 -18.52
C ASP A 226 -25.06 31.90 -17.33
N GLN A 227 -25.62 32.23 -16.16
CA GLN A 227 -25.49 31.42 -14.94
C GLN A 227 -25.89 29.95 -15.14
N ALA A 228 -26.91 29.68 -15.96
CA ALA A 228 -27.36 28.32 -16.22
C ALA A 228 -26.35 27.54 -17.07
N ALA A 229 -25.66 28.21 -18.00
CA ALA A 229 -24.56 27.61 -18.75
C ALA A 229 -23.37 27.27 -17.84
N ILE A 230 -22.99 28.18 -16.94
CA ILE A 230 -21.90 27.94 -15.96
C ILE A 230 -22.24 26.73 -15.10
N ASN A 231 -23.44 26.71 -14.50
CA ASN A 231 -23.91 25.61 -13.66
C ASN A 231 -23.94 24.27 -14.39
N ARG A 232 -24.26 24.26 -15.70
CA ARG A 232 -24.24 23.05 -16.52
C ARG A 232 -22.82 22.50 -16.67
N VAL A 233 -21.85 23.35 -16.99
CA VAL A 233 -20.44 22.95 -17.13
C VAL A 233 -19.89 22.45 -15.81
N VAL A 234 -20.20 23.13 -14.71
CA VAL A 234 -19.77 22.74 -13.35
C VAL A 234 -20.35 21.37 -12.98
N LYS A 235 -21.67 21.16 -13.12
CA LYS A 235 -22.30 19.86 -12.82
C LYS A 235 -21.74 18.72 -13.69
N GLN A 236 -21.45 18.99 -14.96
CA GLN A 236 -20.91 18.00 -15.87
C GLN A 236 -19.44 17.67 -15.56
N SER A 237 -18.67 18.66 -15.11
CA SER A 237 -17.21 18.54 -14.96
C SER A 237 -16.76 18.30 -13.52
N GLN A 238 -17.59 18.52 -12.50
CA GLN A 238 -17.23 18.31 -11.09
C GLN A 238 -16.68 16.91 -10.80
N SER A 239 -17.11 15.90 -11.57
CA SER A 239 -16.65 14.53 -11.42
C SER A 239 -15.18 14.32 -11.78
N THR A 240 -14.62 15.20 -12.61
CA THR A 240 -13.18 15.18 -12.96
C THR A 240 -12.30 15.49 -11.76
N LEU A 241 -12.78 16.29 -10.80
CA LEU A 241 -12.03 16.67 -9.60
C LEU A 241 -11.93 15.52 -8.59
N TYR A 242 -12.82 14.52 -8.64
CA TYR A 242 -12.76 13.37 -7.75
C TYR A 242 -11.45 12.62 -7.82
N ARG A 243 -10.78 12.64 -9.00
CA ARG A 243 -9.46 12.03 -9.14
C ARG A 243 -8.43 12.71 -8.25
N CYS A 244 -8.39 14.05 -8.26
CA CYS A 244 -7.47 14.83 -7.43
C CYS A 244 -7.71 14.58 -5.94
N PHE A 245 -8.98 14.56 -5.51
CA PHE A 245 -9.33 14.29 -4.12
C PHE A 245 -9.02 12.85 -3.69
N LYS A 246 -9.22 11.87 -4.56
CA LYS A 246 -8.88 10.47 -4.27
C LYS A 246 -7.37 10.29 -4.08
N GLU A 247 -6.56 10.85 -4.97
CA GLU A 247 -5.11 10.79 -4.87
C GLU A 247 -4.59 11.46 -3.57
N GLU A 248 -5.18 12.57 -3.14
CA GLU A 248 -4.80 13.21 -1.86
C GLU A 248 -5.31 12.41 -0.64
N ALA A 249 -6.49 11.81 -0.71
CA ALA A 249 -7.02 10.96 0.36
C ALA A 249 -6.18 9.68 0.57
N GLU A 250 -5.58 9.13 -0.49
CA GLU A 250 -4.63 8.03 -0.42
C GLU A 250 -3.30 8.45 0.23
N ARG A 251 -2.84 9.70 -0.02
CA ARG A 251 -1.64 10.26 0.60
C ARG A 251 -1.84 10.59 2.08
N ARG A 252 -3.04 11.03 2.46
CA ARG A 252 -3.40 11.42 3.83
C ARG A 252 -4.59 10.59 4.33
N PRO A 253 -4.34 9.36 4.82
CA PRO A 253 -5.42 8.54 5.37
C PRO A 253 -6.08 9.26 6.55
N GLY A 254 -7.41 9.39 6.52
CA GLY A 254 -8.19 10.13 7.53
C GLY A 254 -8.58 11.56 7.12
N PHE A 255 -8.28 11.99 5.90
CA PHE A 255 -8.73 13.27 5.37
C PHE A 255 -10.27 13.28 5.16
N ALA A 256 -11.00 13.75 6.18
CA ALA A 256 -12.43 14.01 6.13
C ALA A 256 -12.69 15.49 6.42
N ALA A 257 -12.86 16.29 5.36
CA ALA A 257 -13.04 17.72 5.48
C ALA A 257 -14.01 18.25 4.42
N LYS A 258 -14.69 19.35 4.76
CA LYS A 258 -15.43 20.18 3.81
C LYS A 258 -14.43 21.17 3.20
N VAL A 259 -14.22 21.07 1.90
CA VAL A 259 -13.28 21.92 1.15
C VAL A 259 -14.10 22.89 0.28
N PRO A 260 -14.34 24.13 0.76
CA PRO A 260 -14.88 25.17 -0.09
C PRO A 260 -13.78 25.67 -1.06
N LEU A 261 -14.16 25.73 -2.32
CA LEU A 261 -13.38 26.18 -3.46
C LEU A 261 -14.07 27.39 -4.06
N GLU A 262 -13.30 28.44 -4.29
CA GLU A 262 -13.75 29.63 -5.00
C GLU A 262 -12.88 29.79 -6.24
N PHE A 263 -13.47 30.08 -7.39
CA PHE A 263 -12.67 30.30 -8.61
C PHE A 263 -13.28 31.37 -9.50
N THR A 264 -12.41 32.09 -10.21
CA THR A 264 -12.81 33.09 -11.20
C THR A 264 -12.70 32.54 -12.61
N ILE A 265 -13.71 32.80 -13.42
CA ILE A 265 -13.72 32.50 -14.84
C ILE A 265 -13.22 33.76 -15.58
N GLY A 266 -12.29 33.61 -16.51
CA GLY A 266 -11.86 34.67 -17.42
C GLY A 266 -12.86 34.91 -18.55
N ASN A 267 -12.73 36.05 -19.22
CA ASN A 267 -13.58 36.43 -20.36
C ASN A 267 -13.39 35.49 -21.57
N ASP A 268 -12.28 34.75 -21.61
CA ASP A 268 -11.97 33.69 -22.56
C ASP A 268 -12.72 32.37 -22.29
N GLY A 269 -13.47 32.29 -21.19
CA GLY A 269 -14.19 31.09 -20.78
C GLY A 269 -13.29 30.03 -20.12
N ARG A 270 -12.11 30.42 -19.62
CA ARG A 270 -11.21 29.54 -18.84
C ARG A 270 -11.13 29.97 -17.40
N VAL A 271 -10.78 29.05 -16.50
CA VAL A 271 -10.57 29.40 -15.08
C VAL A 271 -9.25 30.15 -14.93
N ALA A 272 -9.31 31.38 -14.42
CA ALA A 272 -8.16 32.26 -14.25
C ALA A 272 -7.47 32.03 -12.91
N GLN A 273 -8.24 31.95 -11.82
CA GLN A 273 -7.72 31.78 -10.46
C GLN A 273 -8.59 30.81 -9.66
N LEU A 274 -7.95 30.11 -8.71
CA LEU A 274 -8.57 29.18 -7.76
C LEU A 274 -8.10 29.54 -6.36
N TRP A 275 -9.04 29.69 -5.44
CA TRP A 275 -8.82 29.87 -4.00
C TRP A 275 -9.41 28.67 -3.25
N VAL A 276 -8.65 28.18 -2.28
CA VAL A 276 -9.06 27.08 -1.40
C VAL A 276 -9.02 27.61 0.03
N ASP A 277 -10.15 27.57 0.73
CA ASP A 277 -10.22 28.19 2.06
C ASP A 277 -9.41 27.41 3.11
N HIS A 278 -9.19 26.11 2.88
CA HIS A 278 -8.48 25.28 3.84
C HIS A 278 -6.96 25.58 3.87
N PRO A 279 -6.38 26.05 4.99
CA PRO A 279 -4.99 26.52 5.05
C PRO A 279 -3.97 25.47 4.58
N GLN A 280 -4.23 24.20 4.89
CA GLN A 280 -3.36 23.08 4.51
C GLN A 280 -3.44 22.69 3.03
N LEU A 281 -4.47 23.15 2.31
CA LEU A 281 -4.71 22.84 0.91
C LEU A 281 -4.46 24.04 -0.03
N LYS A 282 -4.13 25.21 0.53
CA LYS A 282 -3.79 26.42 -0.26
C LYS A 282 -2.58 26.22 -1.18
N LYS A 283 -1.69 25.29 -0.82
CA LYS A 283 -0.47 24.96 -1.57
C LYS A 283 -0.26 23.45 -1.53
N GLY A 284 0.13 22.85 -2.66
CA GLY A 284 0.49 21.44 -2.72
C GLY A 284 -0.08 20.69 -3.93
N PRO A 285 0.16 19.37 -4.00
CA PRO A 285 -0.19 18.55 -5.17
C PRO A 285 -1.70 18.51 -5.45
N LEU A 286 -2.55 18.57 -4.41
CA LEU A 286 -4.00 18.67 -4.60
C LEU A 286 -4.38 19.97 -5.31
N PHE A 287 -3.82 21.11 -4.89
CA PHE A 287 -4.10 22.41 -5.48
C PHE A 287 -3.71 22.45 -6.96
N ASP A 288 -2.52 21.95 -7.28
CA ASP A 288 -2.00 21.90 -8.66
C ASP A 288 -2.86 20.99 -9.55
N CYS A 289 -3.29 19.84 -9.01
CA CYS A 289 -4.20 18.93 -9.70
C CYS A 289 -5.57 19.58 -9.97
N LEU A 290 -6.18 20.19 -8.95
CA LEU A 290 -7.47 20.87 -9.08
C LEU A 290 -7.41 22.01 -10.09
N LEU A 291 -6.40 22.88 -9.99
CA LEU A 291 -6.21 23.99 -10.93
C LEU A 291 -5.99 23.48 -12.35
N GLY A 292 -5.23 22.39 -12.52
CA GLY A 292 -4.98 21.76 -13.82
C GLY A 292 -6.25 21.20 -14.47
N GLU A 293 -7.13 20.56 -13.71
CA GLU A 293 -8.41 20.05 -14.22
C GLU A 293 -9.41 21.18 -14.49
N MET A 294 -9.52 22.15 -13.58
CA MET A 294 -10.46 23.27 -13.73
C MET A 294 -10.11 24.17 -14.92
N LYS A 295 -8.82 24.35 -15.26
CA LYS A 295 -8.40 25.06 -16.47
C LYS A 295 -8.89 24.41 -17.78
N LYS A 296 -9.16 23.10 -17.77
CA LYS A 296 -9.66 22.37 -18.94
C LYS A 296 -11.16 22.59 -19.16
N TRP A 297 -11.89 23.05 -18.15
CA TRP A 297 -13.34 23.22 -18.22
C TRP A 297 -13.71 24.26 -19.28
N PRO A 298 -14.62 23.94 -20.21
CA PRO A 298 -15.01 24.86 -21.28
C PRO A 298 -16.21 25.71 -20.86
N PHE A 299 -15.98 26.95 -20.45
CA PHE A 299 -17.07 27.91 -20.26
C PHE A 299 -17.32 28.71 -21.54
N LYS A 300 -18.55 29.22 -21.71
CA LYS A 300 -18.85 30.13 -22.80
C LYS A 300 -18.11 31.45 -22.54
N PRO A 301 -17.37 32.00 -23.53
CA PRO A 301 -16.81 33.34 -23.42
C PRO A 301 -17.91 34.37 -23.16
N TYR A 302 -17.60 35.37 -22.35
CA TYR A 302 -18.51 36.47 -22.02
C TYR A 302 -17.73 37.78 -21.93
N LYS A 303 -18.44 38.91 -21.96
CA LYS A 303 -17.86 40.25 -21.88
C LYS A 303 -18.25 40.88 -20.53
N GLY A 304 -17.34 41.67 -19.97
CA GLY A 304 -17.58 42.40 -18.71
C GLY A 304 -16.70 41.91 -17.55
N GLU A 305 -17.25 41.98 -16.35
CA GLU A 305 -16.60 41.58 -15.09
C GLU A 305 -16.50 40.06 -14.95
N ARG A 306 -15.41 39.57 -14.36
CA ARG A 306 -15.15 38.14 -14.17
C ARG A 306 -16.16 37.54 -13.19
N ALA A 307 -16.78 36.44 -13.58
CA ALA A 307 -17.67 35.67 -12.74
C ALA A 307 -16.86 34.86 -11.72
N THR A 308 -17.23 34.96 -10.44
CA THR A 308 -16.70 34.13 -9.36
C THR A 308 -17.72 33.05 -8.99
N VAL A 309 -17.25 31.82 -8.82
CA VAL A 309 -18.11 30.67 -8.53
C VAL A 309 -17.62 29.98 -7.26
N ASN A 310 -18.54 29.74 -6.34
CA ASN A 310 -18.30 29.03 -5.08
C ASN A 310 -18.80 27.59 -5.17
N LEU A 311 -17.91 26.64 -4.92
CA LEU A 311 -18.16 25.21 -4.87
C LEU A 311 -17.74 24.65 -3.51
N ALA A 312 -18.49 23.70 -2.96
CA ALA A 312 -18.09 23.02 -1.74
C ALA A 312 -18.16 21.51 -1.92
N PHE A 313 -17.02 20.85 -1.64
CA PHE A 313 -16.91 19.40 -1.64
C PHE A 313 -16.85 18.90 -0.20
N THR A 314 -17.66 17.91 0.14
CA THR A 314 -17.55 17.20 1.42
C THR A 314 -16.90 15.86 1.15
N ILE A 315 -15.73 15.64 1.76
CA ILE A 315 -14.95 14.41 1.61
C ILE A 315 -14.99 13.71 2.97
N GLY A 316 -15.45 12.46 3.00
CA GLY A 316 -15.54 11.66 4.22
C GLY A 316 -16.36 10.40 4.00
N LYS A 317 -16.17 9.39 4.86
CA LYS A 317 -17.11 8.26 4.96
C LYS A 317 -18.33 8.76 5.75
N LYS A 318 -19.52 8.66 5.16
CA LYS A 318 -20.78 8.73 5.93
C LYS A 318 -20.87 7.56 6.89
#